data_AF-A0A0C9TW14-F1
#
_entry.id   AF-A0A0C9TW14-F1
#
_cell.length_a   1.000
_cell.length_b   1.000
_cell.length_c   1.000
_cell.angle_alpha   90.00
_cell.angle_beta   90.00
_cell.angle_gamma   90.00
#
_symmetry.space_group_name_H-M   'P 1'
#
loop_
_entity.id
_entity.type
_entity.pdbx_description
1 polymer ?
#
loop_
_entity_poly.entity_id
_entity_poly.type
_entity_poly.pdbx_seq_one_letter_code
_entity_poly.pdbx_strand_id
1 'polypeptide(L)'
;MSVSNIHNVNSPEHFRELLSADLQRVSLINFWASWVNPCIQMNKVVAELAEKHPELLVLQVEAEVEENADIVESFGVEAVPLIILLRGHTQLGRISGADAQAVVKSVDTHLGKGAPLVGSSNGNAEKKEESNEGLEERMLGIMKQSHVVLFMKGNPQTPRCGFSRQAVDLLHERNVKFTHFDILQDEDVRQDYNMYSTNMGKKSVIDREDKSKEETS
;
A
#
# COMPACT_ATOMS: atom_id res chain seq x y z
N MET A 1 11.47 -23.69 16.52
CA MET A 1 10.49 -22.76 17.11
C MET A 1 9.75 -22.11 15.94
N SER A 2 8.42 -22.09 15.93
CA SER A 2 7.69 -21.31 14.93
C SER A 2 8.01 -19.84 15.17
N VAL A 3 8.41 -19.11 14.14
CA VAL A 3 8.55 -17.64 14.23
C VAL A 3 7.13 -17.09 14.42
N SER A 4 6.96 -16.12 15.34
CA SER A 4 5.68 -15.43 15.50
C SER A 4 5.27 -14.83 14.16
N ASN A 5 4.00 -14.93 13.80
CA ASN A 5 3.45 -14.34 12.59
C ASN A 5 2.74 -13.00 12.85
N ILE A 6 2.74 -12.56 14.10
CA ILE A 6 2.24 -11.26 14.57
C ILE A 6 3.38 -10.44 15.18
N HIS A 7 3.45 -9.16 14.80
CA HIS A 7 4.54 -8.26 15.18
C HIS A 7 4.00 -6.87 15.55
N ASN A 8 4.52 -6.31 16.63
CA ASN A 8 4.36 -4.88 16.93
C ASN A 8 5.42 -4.10 16.15
N VAL A 9 4.98 -3.15 15.35
CA VAL A 9 5.84 -2.29 14.55
C VAL A 9 6.32 -1.14 15.41
N ASN A 10 7.64 -0.93 15.41
CA ASN A 10 8.33 0.05 16.26
C ASN A 10 9.21 1.02 15.46
N SER A 11 9.37 0.82 14.14
CA SER A 11 10.02 1.77 13.24
C SER A 11 9.64 1.50 11.77
N PRO A 12 9.85 2.47 10.87
CA PRO A 12 9.69 2.28 9.42
C PRO A 12 10.58 1.18 8.84
N GLU A 13 11.81 1.03 9.35
CA GLU A 13 12.75 -0.01 8.92
C GLU A 13 12.25 -1.40 9.28
N HIS A 14 11.78 -1.60 10.52
CA HIS A 14 11.20 -2.86 10.96
C HIS A 14 9.96 -3.23 10.13
N PHE A 15 9.09 -2.24 9.85
CA PHE A 15 7.93 -2.43 8.98
C PHE A 15 8.33 -2.91 7.57
N ARG A 16 9.33 -2.25 6.96
CA ARG A 16 9.85 -2.60 5.64
C ARG A 16 10.48 -3.99 5.62
N GLU A 17 11.27 -4.32 6.63
CA GLU A 17 11.91 -5.64 6.74
C GLU A 17 10.88 -6.76 6.79
N LEU A 18 9.82 -6.60 7.60
CA LEU A 18 8.75 -7.59 7.69
C LEU A 18 7.98 -7.75 6.38
N LEU A 19 7.61 -6.64 5.72
CA LEU A 19 6.87 -6.71 4.44
C LEU A 19 7.71 -7.22 3.26
N SER A 20 9.02 -6.98 3.27
CA SER A 20 9.91 -7.39 2.18
C SER A 20 10.45 -8.82 2.31
N ALA A 21 10.27 -9.45 3.47
CA ALA A 21 10.73 -10.82 3.72
C ALA A 21 10.06 -11.87 2.80
N ASP A 22 8.78 -11.69 2.48
CA ASP A 22 8.04 -12.53 1.54
C ASP A 22 6.92 -11.73 0.84
N LEU A 23 7.17 -11.33 -0.41
CA LEU A 23 6.23 -10.55 -1.20
C LEU A 23 4.99 -11.34 -1.69
N GLN A 24 4.98 -12.67 -1.55
CA GLN A 24 3.81 -13.50 -1.90
C GLN A 24 2.88 -13.73 -0.70
N ARG A 25 3.39 -13.50 0.51
CA ARG A 25 2.63 -13.62 1.75
C ARG A 25 1.58 -12.53 1.85
N VAL A 26 0.38 -12.89 2.30
CA VAL A 26 -0.65 -11.92 2.64
C VAL A 26 -0.27 -11.27 3.96
N SER A 27 -0.28 -9.95 3.99
CA SER A 27 -0.01 -9.14 5.16
C SER A 27 -1.26 -8.39 5.58
N LEU A 28 -1.63 -8.47 6.85
CA LEU A 28 -2.67 -7.67 7.50
C LEU A 28 -1.98 -6.62 8.37
N ILE A 29 -2.19 -5.35 8.03
CA ILE A 29 -1.70 -4.22 8.81
C ILE A 29 -2.88 -3.68 9.62
N ASN A 30 -2.77 -3.72 10.94
CA ASN A 30 -3.76 -3.23 11.90
C ASN A 30 -3.27 -1.90 12.47
N PHE A 31 -3.87 -0.78 12.04
CA PHE A 31 -3.65 0.53 12.64
C PHE A 31 -4.61 0.73 13.81
N TRP A 32 -4.06 0.98 15.00
CA TRP A 32 -4.82 1.04 16.25
C TRP A 32 -4.29 2.13 17.19
N ALA A 33 -5.04 2.43 18.25
CA ALA A 33 -4.59 3.29 19.35
C ALA A 33 -5.07 2.73 20.70
N SER A 34 -4.26 2.88 21.75
CA SER A 34 -4.47 2.24 23.04
C SER A 34 -5.69 2.76 23.83
N TRP A 35 -6.14 3.98 23.55
CA TRP A 35 -7.33 4.59 24.19
C TRP A 35 -8.62 4.47 23.38
N VAL A 36 -8.57 3.89 22.17
CA VAL A 36 -9.75 3.77 21.31
C VAL A 36 -10.44 2.44 21.59
N ASN A 37 -11.55 2.47 22.34
CA ASN A 37 -12.28 1.27 22.77
C ASN A 37 -12.57 0.24 21.65
N PRO A 38 -13.01 0.64 20.44
CA PRO A 38 -13.20 -0.31 19.34
C PRO A 38 -11.91 -1.03 18.92
N CYS A 39 -10.73 -0.42 19.07
CA CYS A 39 -9.45 -1.06 18.76
C CYS A 39 -9.17 -2.26 19.67
N ILE A 40 -9.59 -2.24 20.95
CA ILE A 40 -9.37 -3.35 21.88
C ILE A 40 -10.03 -4.64 21.36
N GLN A 41 -11.24 -4.52 20.81
CA GLN A 41 -11.95 -5.67 20.24
C GLN A 41 -11.29 -6.14 18.94
N MET A 42 -10.93 -5.21 18.06
CA MET A 42 -10.27 -5.54 16.79
C MET A 42 -8.89 -6.18 17.00
N ASN A 43 -8.12 -5.73 17.97
CA ASN A 43 -6.83 -6.33 18.30
C ASN A 43 -6.96 -7.81 18.71
N LYS A 44 -8.04 -8.18 19.41
CA LYS A 44 -8.33 -9.60 19.73
C LYS A 44 -8.66 -10.40 18.49
N VAL A 45 -9.53 -9.87 17.62
CA VAL A 45 -9.89 -10.52 16.35
C VAL A 45 -8.65 -10.74 15.48
N VAL A 46 -7.79 -9.73 15.38
CA VAL A 46 -6.53 -9.80 14.61
C VAL A 46 -5.56 -10.81 15.22
N ALA A 47 -5.45 -10.89 16.56
CA ALA A 47 -4.63 -11.90 17.23
C ALA A 47 -5.15 -13.33 16.98
N GLU A 48 -6.47 -13.55 17.09
CA GLU A 48 -7.09 -14.85 16.79
C GLU A 48 -6.87 -15.26 15.32
N LEU A 49 -6.93 -14.30 14.39
CA LEU A 49 -6.62 -14.55 12.98
C LEU A 49 -5.15 -14.95 12.76
N ALA A 50 -4.21 -14.30 13.48
CA ALA A 50 -2.80 -14.69 13.44
C ALA A 50 -2.60 -16.13 13.94
N GLU A 51 -3.25 -16.51 15.04
CA GLU A 51 -3.17 -17.88 15.57
C GLU A 51 -3.77 -18.92 14.61
N LYS A 52 -4.90 -18.60 13.99
CA LYS A 52 -5.61 -19.49 13.05
C LYS A 52 -4.88 -19.65 11.72
N HIS A 53 -4.14 -18.63 11.28
CA HIS A 53 -3.49 -18.57 9.97
C HIS A 53 -1.98 -18.28 10.11
N PRO A 54 -1.13 -19.28 10.40
CA PRO A 54 0.32 -19.10 10.50
C PRO A 54 0.98 -18.51 9.24
N GLU A 55 0.36 -18.70 8.07
CA GLU A 55 0.77 -18.12 6.79
C GLU A 55 0.49 -16.61 6.69
N LEU A 56 -0.42 -16.04 7.48
CA LEU A 56 -0.72 -14.61 7.49
C LEU A 56 0.40 -13.84 8.18
N LEU A 57 0.88 -12.73 7.62
CA LEU A 57 1.71 -11.76 8.35
C LEU A 57 0.81 -10.72 9.00
N VAL A 58 0.92 -10.52 10.30
CA VAL A 58 0.15 -9.50 11.03
C VAL A 58 1.08 -8.45 11.58
N LEU A 59 0.84 -7.19 11.21
CA LEU A 59 1.59 -6.02 11.64
C LEU A 59 0.68 -5.11 12.47
N GLN A 60 0.98 -4.95 13.77
CA GLN A 60 0.29 -4.02 14.64
C GLN A 60 1.02 -2.68 14.65
N VAL A 61 0.38 -1.64 14.13
CA VAL A 61 0.92 -0.28 14.05
C VAL A 61 0.10 0.60 14.98
N GLU A 62 0.72 1.05 16.07
CA GLU A 62 0.08 2.08 16.91
C GLU A 62 0.14 3.41 16.17
N ALA A 63 -1.02 4.02 15.90
CA ALA A 63 -1.14 5.15 14.99
C ALA A 63 -0.77 6.50 15.63
N GLU A 64 -0.74 6.57 16.96
CA GLU A 64 -0.54 7.81 17.70
C GLU A 64 0.85 7.93 18.34
N VAL A 65 1.76 6.98 18.05
CA VAL A 65 3.17 7.06 18.45
C VAL A 65 4.01 7.70 17.34
N GLU A 66 4.95 8.56 17.72
CA GLU A 66 5.76 9.37 16.81
C GLU A 66 6.59 8.51 15.85
N GLU A 67 7.12 7.39 16.33
CA GLU A 67 7.96 6.47 15.56
C GLU A 67 7.24 5.86 14.35
N ASN A 68 5.90 5.79 14.39
CA ASN A 68 5.09 5.25 13.32
C ASN A 68 4.48 6.33 12.42
N ALA A 69 4.72 7.62 12.68
CA ALA A 69 4.08 8.73 11.96
C ALA A 69 4.24 8.63 10.44
N ASP A 70 5.45 8.32 9.96
CA ASP A 70 5.73 8.13 8.53
C ASP A 70 4.90 6.99 7.92
N ILE A 71 4.71 5.88 8.66
CA ILE A 71 3.91 4.74 8.22
C ILE A 71 2.44 5.15 8.14
N VAL A 72 1.91 5.71 9.23
CA VAL A 72 0.51 6.18 9.34
C VAL A 72 0.18 7.17 8.22
N GLU A 73 1.07 8.12 7.94
CA GLU A 73 0.89 9.10 6.87
C GLU A 73 0.98 8.45 5.48
N SER A 74 1.86 7.47 5.28
CA SER A 74 2.02 6.78 3.99
C SER A 74 0.77 5.99 3.58
N PHE A 75 0.02 5.47 4.55
CA PHE A 75 -1.22 4.73 4.31
C PHE A 75 -2.48 5.61 4.37
N GLY A 76 -2.33 6.93 4.54
CA GLY A 76 -3.44 7.87 4.62
C GLY A 76 -4.40 7.51 5.76
N VAL A 77 -3.88 7.17 6.93
CA VAL A 77 -4.69 6.78 8.09
C VAL A 77 -5.24 8.04 8.76
N GLU A 78 -6.55 8.27 8.62
CA GLU A 78 -7.24 9.41 9.21
C GLU A 78 -7.98 9.07 10.51
N ALA A 79 -8.31 7.79 10.69
CA ALA A 79 -9.00 7.28 11.88
C ALA A 79 -8.64 5.82 12.12
N VAL A 80 -8.70 5.41 13.39
CA VAL A 80 -8.51 4.03 13.83
C VAL A 80 -9.78 3.49 14.52
N PRO A 81 -10.04 2.17 14.47
CA PRO A 81 -9.24 1.13 13.82
C PRO A 81 -9.32 1.19 12.28
N LEU A 82 -8.21 0.88 11.63
CA LEU A 82 -8.12 0.73 10.18
C LEU A 82 -7.27 -0.50 9.87
N ILE A 83 -7.79 -1.38 9.02
CA ILE A 83 -7.11 -2.61 8.63
C ILE A 83 -6.89 -2.62 7.13
N ILE A 84 -5.66 -2.93 6.72
CA ILE A 84 -5.25 -3.01 5.32
C ILE A 84 -4.67 -4.39 5.06
N LEU A 85 -5.14 -5.06 4.01
CA LEU A 85 -4.56 -6.30 3.52
C LEU A 85 -3.70 -6.01 2.29
N LEU A 86 -2.48 -6.53 2.29
CA LEU A 86 -1.52 -6.42 1.19
C LEU A 86 -1.05 -7.81 0.74
N ARG A 87 -0.64 -7.91 -0.53
CA ARG A 87 0.28 -8.95 -1.02
C ARG A 87 1.34 -8.28 -1.88
N GLY A 88 2.58 -8.31 -1.41
CA GLY A 88 3.65 -7.49 -1.98
C GLY A 88 3.24 -6.01 -1.98
N HIS A 89 3.22 -5.38 -3.15
CA HIS A 89 2.82 -3.97 -3.29
C HIS A 89 1.33 -3.77 -3.64
N THR A 90 0.56 -4.85 -3.71
CA THR A 90 -0.87 -4.80 -4.06
C THR A 90 -1.71 -4.68 -2.81
N GLN A 91 -2.54 -3.64 -2.72
CA GLN A 91 -3.59 -3.56 -1.71
C GLN A 91 -4.76 -4.46 -2.10
N LEU A 92 -5.03 -5.47 -1.28
CA LEU A 92 -6.10 -6.44 -1.46
C LEU A 92 -7.43 -5.94 -0.86
N GLY A 93 -7.36 -5.22 0.26
CA GLY A 93 -8.53 -4.69 0.94
C GLY A 93 -8.17 -3.59 1.95
N ARG A 94 -9.14 -2.73 2.22
CA ARG A 94 -9.07 -1.66 3.22
C ARG A 94 -10.39 -1.62 3.97
N ILE A 95 -10.34 -1.71 5.30
CA ILE A 95 -11.51 -1.82 6.17
C ILE A 95 -11.36 -0.77 7.26
N SER A 96 -12.21 0.25 7.21
CA SER A 96 -12.25 1.32 8.20
C SER A 96 -13.27 1.01 9.28
N GLY A 97 -12.92 1.29 10.54
CA GLY A 97 -13.79 1.05 11.68
C GLY A 97 -13.80 -0.39 12.17
N ALA A 98 -14.57 -0.64 13.23
CA ALA A 98 -14.59 -1.92 13.92
C ALA A 98 -15.55 -2.93 13.26
N ASP A 99 -15.18 -3.41 12.08
CA ASP A 99 -15.90 -4.45 11.35
C ASP A 99 -15.12 -5.77 11.35
N ALA A 100 -15.28 -6.54 12.42
CA ALA A 100 -14.64 -7.85 12.58
C ALA A 100 -15.02 -8.84 11.47
N GLN A 101 -16.28 -8.81 11.00
CA GLN A 101 -16.75 -9.75 9.99
C GLN A 101 -16.12 -9.47 8.62
N ALA A 102 -16.02 -8.20 8.23
CA ALA A 102 -15.33 -7.80 7.01
C ALA A 102 -13.86 -8.22 7.03
N VAL A 103 -13.18 -8.09 8.18
CA VAL A 103 -11.77 -8.48 8.33
C VAL A 103 -11.58 -9.98 8.15
N VAL A 104 -12.36 -10.80 8.89
CA VAL A 104 -12.30 -12.26 8.78
C VAL A 104 -12.58 -12.70 7.34
N LYS A 105 -13.64 -12.16 6.73
CA LYS A 105 -14.01 -12.47 5.35
C LYS A 105 -12.91 -12.10 4.36
N SER A 106 -12.29 -10.93 4.52
CA SER A 106 -11.20 -10.45 3.67
C SER A 106 -9.97 -11.36 3.77
N VAL A 107 -9.61 -11.78 4.98
CA VAL A 107 -8.51 -12.73 5.21
C VAL A 107 -8.82 -14.09 4.56
N ASP A 108 -9.99 -14.67 4.83
CA ASP A 108 -10.38 -15.96 4.25
C ASP A 108 -10.39 -15.92 2.71
N THR A 109 -10.87 -14.81 2.13
CA THR A 109 -10.91 -14.60 0.67
C THR A 109 -9.51 -14.60 0.06
N HIS A 110 -8.54 -13.94 0.72
CA HIS A 110 -7.22 -13.74 0.15
C HIS A 110 -6.19 -14.79 0.54
N LEU A 111 -6.42 -15.59 1.58
CA LEU A 111 -5.59 -16.76 1.90
C LEU A 111 -5.97 -18.00 1.06
N GLY A 112 -7.19 -18.05 0.51
CA GLY A 112 -7.59 -19.07 -0.47
C GLY A 112 -6.78 -19.00 -1.78
N LYS A 113 -6.55 -20.16 -2.42
CA LYS A 113 -5.76 -20.29 -3.68
C LYS A 113 -6.16 -19.20 -4.69
N GLY A 114 -5.15 -18.46 -5.16
CA GLY A 114 -5.27 -17.23 -5.93
C GLY A 114 -6.39 -17.21 -6.98
N ALA A 115 -7.27 -16.24 -6.84
CA ALA A 115 -8.24 -15.82 -7.85
C ALA A 115 -8.25 -14.28 -7.94
N PRO A 116 -8.67 -13.71 -9.09
CA PRO A 116 -8.23 -12.40 -9.53
C PRO A 116 -8.95 -11.24 -8.83
N LEU A 117 -8.21 -10.13 -8.79
CA LEU A 117 -8.61 -8.79 -8.39
C LEU A 117 -9.84 -8.33 -9.18
N VAL A 118 -10.98 -8.21 -8.50
CA VAL A 118 -12.11 -7.38 -8.92
C VAL A 118 -12.43 -6.47 -7.76
N GLY A 119 -12.14 -5.17 -7.93
CA GLY A 119 -12.46 -4.15 -6.95
C GLY A 119 -13.97 -3.99 -6.81
N SER A 120 -14.48 -4.15 -5.59
CA SER A 120 -15.79 -3.64 -5.21
C SER A 120 -15.59 -2.30 -4.50
N SER A 121 -15.70 -1.22 -5.28
CA SER A 121 -16.02 0.10 -4.76
C SER A 121 -17.52 0.13 -4.42
N ASN A 122 -17.85 0.45 -3.17
CA ASN A 122 -19.16 0.99 -2.84
C ASN A 122 -18.97 2.15 -1.86
N GLY A 123 -19.19 3.35 -2.35
CA GLY A 123 -19.12 4.60 -1.59
C GLY A 123 -19.60 5.76 -2.44
N ASN A 124 -20.90 5.99 -2.42
CA ASN A 124 -21.56 7.15 -3.03
C ASN A 124 -21.47 8.35 -2.06
N ALA A 125 -20.83 9.45 -2.48
CA ALA A 125 -21.16 10.83 -2.10
C ALA A 125 -20.35 11.86 -2.93
N GLU A 126 -21.03 12.39 -3.94
CA GLU A 126 -20.83 13.60 -4.76
C GLU A 126 -19.81 14.70 -4.32
N LYS A 127 -18.76 14.94 -5.13
CA LYS A 127 -18.56 16.15 -5.98
C LYS A 127 -17.11 16.35 -6.48
N LYS A 128 -16.93 16.13 -7.78
CA LYS A 128 -16.39 16.99 -8.87
C LYS A 128 -15.50 16.14 -9.78
N GLU A 129 -16.11 15.57 -10.80
CA GLU A 129 -15.53 14.58 -11.71
C GLU A 129 -14.43 15.19 -12.59
N GLU A 130 -13.16 14.92 -12.30
CA GLU A 130 -12.27 14.45 -13.37
C GLU A 130 -12.60 12.97 -13.57
N SER A 131 -12.96 12.58 -14.79
CA SER A 131 -13.21 11.18 -15.09
C SER A 131 -11.92 10.39 -14.83
N ASN A 132 -12.06 9.14 -14.38
CA ASN A 132 -10.94 8.19 -14.25
C ASN A 132 -10.03 8.16 -15.50
N GLU A 133 -10.60 8.46 -16.66
CA GLU A 133 -9.89 8.55 -17.94
C GLU A 133 -8.89 9.73 -18.00
N GLY A 134 -9.24 10.90 -17.45
CA GLY A 134 -8.37 12.09 -17.47
C GLY A 134 -7.15 11.96 -16.56
N LEU A 135 -7.33 11.35 -15.40
CA LEU A 135 -6.24 11.05 -14.46
C LEU A 135 -5.29 10.00 -15.03
N GLU A 136 -5.82 8.94 -15.65
CA GLU A 136 -5.00 7.91 -16.33
C GLU A 136 -4.15 8.52 -17.45
N GLU A 137 -4.73 9.36 -18.30
CA GLU A 137 -3.99 10.02 -19.39
C GLU A 137 -2.87 10.90 -18.86
N ARG A 138 -3.13 11.65 -17.78
CA ARG A 138 -2.13 12.50 -17.12
C ARG A 138 -1.00 11.70 -16.49
N MET A 139 -1.31 10.61 -15.78
CA MET A 139 -0.31 9.70 -15.21
C MET A 139 0.56 9.07 -16.31
N LEU A 140 -0.07 8.60 -17.40
CA LEU A 140 0.63 8.04 -18.55
C LEU A 140 1.55 9.08 -19.20
N GLY A 141 1.09 10.33 -19.29
CA GLY A 141 1.87 11.47 -19.79
C GLY A 141 3.15 11.70 -18.99
N ILE A 142 3.08 11.64 -17.66
CA ILE A 142 4.24 11.79 -16.78
C ILE A 142 5.21 10.62 -16.96
N MET A 143 4.70 9.38 -17.02
CA MET A 143 5.53 8.18 -17.20
C MET A 143 6.27 8.14 -18.54
N LYS A 144 5.70 8.73 -19.59
CA LYS A 144 6.37 8.83 -20.90
C LYS A 144 7.58 9.76 -20.89
N GLN A 145 7.74 10.62 -19.88
CA GLN A 145 8.83 11.60 -19.85
C GLN A 145 10.18 10.98 -19.52
N SER A 146 10.23 9.85 -18.81
CA SER A 146 11.48 9.24 -18.37
C SER A 146 11.36 7.76 -18.07
N HIS A 147 12.48 7.04 -18.23
CA HIS A 147 12.55 5.59 -17.97
C HIS A 147 12.27 5.20 -16.52
N VAL A 148 12.49 6.12 -15.59
CA VAL A 148 12.17 5.96 -14.16
C VAL A 148 11.49 7.24 -13.71
N VAL A 149 10.29 7.10 -13.14
CA VAL A 149 9.53 8.19 -12.52
C VAL A 149 9.29 7.82 -11.06
N LEU A 150 9.75 8.67 -10.14
CA LEU A 150 9.52 8.53 -8.70
C LEU A 150 8.32 9.37 -8.27
N PHE A 151 7.25 8.72 -7.86
CA PHE A 151 6.14 9.38 -7.17
C PHE A 151 6.49 9.45 -5.69
N MET A 152 6.59 10.66 -5.15
CA MET A 152 7.07 10.89 -3.78
C MET A 152 6.32 12.03 -3.11
N LYS A 153 6.45 12.12 -1.79
CA LYS A 153 5.97 13.27 -1.01
C LYS A 153 7.07 14.32 -0.96
N GLY A 154 6.83 15.49 -1.54
CA GLY A 154 7.83 16.53 -1.74
C GLY A 154 8.64 16.33 -3.01
N ASN A 155 9.93 16.68 -2.98
CA ASN A 155 10.83 16.57 -4.13
C ASN A 155 12.21 16.02 -3.72
N PRO A 156 13.09 15.63 -4.67
CA PRO A 156 14.38 15.03 -4.35
C PRO A 156 15.31 15.90 -3.50
N GLN A 157 15.15 17.22 -3.50
CA GLN A 157 15.94 18.13 -2.66
C GLN A 157 15.31 18.33 -1.28
N THR A 158 13.99 18.12 -1.16
CA THR A 158 13.24 18.29 0.09
C THR A 158 12.16 17.21 0.20
N PRO A 159 12.56 15.94 0.45
CA PRO A 159 11.60 14.87 0.68
C PRO A 159 10.88 15.10 2.01
N ARG A 160 9.55 14.97 2.00
CA ARG A 160 8.68 15.31 3.13
C ARG A 160 8.26 14.10 3.99
N CYS A 161 8.71 12.91 3.65
CA CYS A 161 8.45 11.67 4.38
C CYS A 161 9.70 10.78 4.36
N GLY A 162 9.94 10.01 5.41
CA GLY A 162 11.10 9.11 5.54
C GLY A 162 11.24 8.15 4.36
N PHE A 163 10.13 7.56 3.88
CA PHE A 163 10.12 6.67 2.72
C PHE A 163 10.51 7.40 1.42
N SER A 164 10.04 8.64 1.25
CA SER A 164 10.40 9.46 0.08
C SER A 164 11.89 9.79 0.09
N ARG A 165 12.47 10.04 1.27
CA ARG A 165 13.91 10.28 1.43
C ARG A 165 14.73 9.04 1.07
N GLN A 166 14.39 7.89 1.65
CA GLN A 166 15.09 6.63 1.38
C GLN A 166 15.07 6.24 -0.12
N ALA A 167 13.93 6.46 -0.81
CA ALA A 167 13.83 6.18 -2.25
C ALA A 167 14.75 7.09 -3.08
N VAL A 168 14.80 8.39 -2.74
CA VAL A 168 15.70 9.35 -3.39
C VAL A 168 17.16 8.97 -3.17
N ASP A 169 17.53 8.65 -1.92
CA ASP A 169 18.89 8.27 -1.55
C ASP A 169 19.34 7.05 -2.35
N LEU A 170 18.52 5.99 -2.42
CA LEU A 170 18.83 4.78 -3.18
C LEU A 170 19.04 5.05 -4.67
N LEU A 171 18.18 5.87 -5.28
CA LEU A 171 18.27 6.19 -6.71
C LEU A 171 19.53 7.03 -7.00
N HIS A 172 19.88 7.97 -6.14
CA HIS A 172 21.12 8.75 -6.25
C HIS A 172 22.36 7.88 -6.06
N GLU A 173 22.38 7.00 -5.05
CA GLU A 173 23.49 6.07 -4.79
C GLU A 173 23.76 5.15 -5.99
N ARG A 174 22.70 4.69 -6.67
CA ARG A 174 22.79 3.86 -7.86
C ARG A 174 22.99 4.65 -9.15
N ASN A 175 23.10 5.98 -9.05
CA ASN A 175 23.25 6.91 -10.17
C ASN A 175 22.15 6.71 -11.25
N VAL A 176 20.95 6.33 -10.81
CA VAL A 176 19.78 6.15 -11.66
C VAL A 176 19.17 7.51 -11.91
N LYS A 177 19.06 7.91 -13.19
CA LYS A 177 18.35 9.14 -13.55
C LYS A 177 16.84 8.90 -13.45
N PHE A 178 16.15 9.77 -12.73
CA PHE A 178 14.69 9.71 -12.58
C PHE A 178 14.07 11.11 -12.64
N THR A 179 12.84 11.20 -13.10
CA THR A 179 11.97 12.35 -12.86
C THR A 179 11.12 12.10 -11.62
N HIS A 180 10.58 13.16 -11.00
CA HIS A 180 9.74 13.02 -9.82
C HIS A 180 8.39 13.68 -10.01
N PHE A 181 7.40 13.19 -9.27
CA PHE A 181 6.09 13.79 -9.13
C PHE A 181 5.75 13.91 -7.65
N ASP A 182 5.44 15.12 -7.18
CA ASP A 182 5.03 15.36 -5.79
C ASP A 182 3.54 15.05 -5.63
N ILE A 183 3.23 13.92 -5.00
CA ILE A 183 1.83 13.49 -4.80
C ILE A 183 1.07 14.41 -3.81
N LEU A 184 1.76 15.26 -3.06
CA LEU A 184 1.10 16.22 -2.16
C LEU A 184 0.52 17.43 -2.90
N GLN A 185 0.90 17.65 -4.16
CA GLN A 185 0.33 18.74 -4.98
C GLN A 185 -1.02 18.36 -5.59
N ASP A 186 -1.46 17.10 -5.44
CA ASP A 186 -2.60 16.56 -6.14
C ASP A 186 -3.36 15.55 -5.27
N GLU A 187 -4.50 15.98 -4.72
CA GLU A 187 -5.31 15.15 -3.81
C GLU A 187 -5.93 13.94 -4.50
N ASP A 188 -6.28 14.05 -5.79
CA ASP A 188 -6.88 12.94 -6.54
C ASP A 188 -5.85 11.86 -6.81
N VAL A 189 -4.63 12.25 -7.19
CA VAL A 189 -3.50 11.31 -7.25
C VAL A 189 -3.21 10.74 -5.88
N ARG A 190 -3.21 11.53 -4.80
CA ARG A 190 -2.91 11.02 -3.45
C ARG A 190 -3.90 9.95 -2.99
N GLN A 191 -5.19 10.16 -3.27
CA GLN A 191 -6.28 9.23 -2.92
C GLN A 191 -6.21 7.95 -3.77
N ASP A 192 -5.95 8.07 -5.08
CA ASP A 192 -6.03 6.94 -6.01
C ASP A 192 -4.69 6.31 -6.39
N TYR A 193 -3.54 6.89 -6.03
CA TYR A 193 -2.21 6.40 -6.43
C TYR A 193 -1.99 4.93 -6.04
N ASN A 194 -2.53 4.49 -4.89
CA ASN A 194 -2.49 3.09 -4.46
C ASN A 194 -3.30 2.16 -5.39
N MET A 195 -4.42 2.63 -5.93
CA MET A 195 -5.23 1.92 -6.92
C MET A 195 -4.53 1.90 -8.30
N TYR A 196 -3.99 3.04 -8.73
CA TYR A 196 -3.29 3.17 -10.02
C TYR A 196 -2.00 2.34 -10.08
N SER A 197 -1.18 2.36 -9.02
CA SER A 197 0.05 1.56 -8.91
C SER A 197 -0.21 0.05 -9.10
N THR A 198 -1.31 -0.44 -8.53
CA THR A 198 -1.72 -1.86 -8.62
C THR A 198 -2.15 -2.27 -10.04
N ASN A 199 -2.85 -1.40 -10.77
CA ASN A 199 -3.33 -1.69 -12.13
C ASN A 199 -2.25 -1.45 -13.21
N MET A 200 -1.33 -0.51 -13.01
CA MET A 200 -0.28 -0.17 -13.99
C MET A 200 0.87 -1.18 -14.06
N GLY A 201 1.16 -1.90 -12.98
CA GLY A 201 2.16 -2.99 -12.98
C GLY A 201 1.82 -4.12 -13.97
N LYS A 202 0.53 -4.34 -14.24
CA LYS A 202 0.07 -5.29 -15.25
C LYS A 202 0.22 -4.75 -16.67
N LYS A 203 -0.09 -3.48 -16.91
CA LYS A 203 -0.09 -2.86 -18.26
C LYS A 203 1.33 -2.69 -18.81
N SER A 204 2.31 -2.25 -17.99
CA SER A 204 3.69 -2.04 -18.48
C SER A 204 4.50 -3.32 -18.75
N VAL A 205 4.06 -4.47 -18.21
CA VAL A 205 4.63 -5.79 -18.53
C VAL A 205 4.04 -6.30 -19.84
N ILE A 206 2.71 -6.15 -20.03
CA ILE A 206 2.01 -6.56 -21.24
C ILE A 206 2.49 -5.74 -22.46
N ASP A 207 2.64 -4.43 -22.33
CA ASP A 207 3.08 -3.56 -23.44
C ASP A 207 4.55 -3.77 -23.85
N ARG A 208 5.40 -4.29 -22.94
CA ARG A 208 6.81 -4.61 -23.25
C ARG A 208 6.96 -5.99 -23.91
N GLU A 209 6.12 -6.95 -23.56
CA GLU A 209 6.15 -8.28 -24.19
C GLU A 209 5.70 -8.23 -25.66
N ASP A 210 4.72 -7.38 -26.00
CA ASP A 210 4.26 -7.25 -27.40
C ASP A 210 5.31 -6.60 -28.32
N LYS A 211 6.07 -5.61 -27.84
CA LYS A 211 7.14 -4.99 -28.65
C LYS A 211 8.31 -5.92 -28.97
N SER A 212 8.56 -6.92 -28.13
CA SER A 212 9.65 -7.89 -28.37
C SER A 212 9.32 -8.92 -29.46
N LYS A 213 8.04 -9.09 -29.82
CA LYS A 213 7.61 -10.03 -30.86
C LYS A 213 7.51 -9.40 -32.24
N GLU A 214 7.50 -8.07 -32.33
CA GLU A 214 7.38 -7.35 -33.61
C GLU A 214 8.75 -7.00 -34.24
N GLU A 215 9.86 -7.14 -33.50
CA GLU A 215 11.22 -6.94 -34.02
C GLU A 215 11.92 -8.24 -34.49
N THR A 216 11.22 -9.38 -34.51
CA THR A 216 11.76 -10.68 -34.96
C THR A 216 10.95 -11.38 -36.07
N SER A 217 10.15 -10.65 -36.85
CA SER A 217 9.58 -11.13 -38.13
C SER A 217 9.93 -10.21 -39.30
#